data_AF-A0A812MEM4-F1
#
_entry.id   AF-A0A812MEM4-F1
#
_cell.length_a   1.000
_cell.length_b   1.000
_cell.length_c   1.000
_cell.angle_alpha   90.00
_cell.angle_beta   90.00
_cell.angle_gamma   90.00
#
_symmetry.space_group_name_H-M   'P 1'
#
loop_
_entity.id
_entity.type
_entity.pdbx_description
1 polymer ?
#
loop_
_entity_poly.entity_id
_entity_poly.type
_entity_poly.pdbx_seq_one_letter_code
_entity_poly.pdbx_strand_id
1 'polypeptide(L)'
;MEDDSTDNYRVKDIIFFGAERRILLQSKNGPCPLLAICNVLLLRNVLKINPDLRYVTFMELVQMVSDWLFEANSKDSGGDSSRAANLRESLNSCLEVLPKLNVGLDVNCRFGGVADFEYTQETTVFDMLDIALFHGWIIAKEDTQSHEVLGNLSYNQVVERLIAYEELQQKLRDDGGGGETSPGTARLLEDGLLIKDRSPTDSEDSDRIQIASSCQSTTAKREWRLEGSPTFGTAETVPGLSSLLSSVGLSSYETAAEAWCHQMGAAHLTELAEEDNLKSFGEALGSKGGFSDSAQKRLSNALKRVAATSPQSQVEARRCGQIQTW
;
A
#
# COMPACT_ATOMS: atom_id res chain seq x y z
N MET A 1 0.88 0.46 27.81
CA MET A 1 0.71 1.40 26.70
C MET A 1 2.00 1.33 25.92
N GLU A 2 2.09 0.34 25.03
CA GLU A 2 3.13 0.36 24.01
C GLU A 2 2.66 1.36 22.96
N ASP A 3 3.56 2.28 22.64
CA ASP A 3 3.35 3.43 21.78
C ASP A 3 2.89 2.95 20.40
N ASP A 4 1.63 3.25 20.03
CA ASP A 4 1.10 3.15 18.67
C ASP A 4 1.71 4.27 17.81
N SER A 5 3.03 4.42 17.90
CA SER A 5 3.78 5.33 17.04
C SER A 5 3.67 4.78 15.63
N THR A 6 3.43 5.65 14.67
CA THR A 6 3.33 5.35 13.23
C THR A 6 4.60 4.74 12.63
N ASP A 7 5.64 4.59 13.45
CA ASP A 7 6.98 4.22 13.06
C ASP A 7 7.33 2.78 13.46
N ASN A 8 6.42 2.01 14.08
CA ASN A 8 6.64 0.59 14.41
C ASN A 8 5.70 -0.32 13.62
N TYR A 9 6.26 -1.27 12.87
CA TYR A 9 5.51 -2.21 12.03
C TYR A 9 5.58 -3.61 12.59
N ARG A 10 4.41 -4.21 12.78
CA ARG A 10 4.31 -5.58 13.26
C ARG A 10 4.78 -6.56 12.18
N VAL A 11 5.55 -7.56 12.60
CA VAL A 11 6.03 -8.66 11.78
C VAL A 11 5.07 -9.85 11.92
N LYS A 12 4.69 -10.44 10.79
CA LYS A 12 3.88 -11.66 10.72
C LYS A 12 4.66 -12.76 10.02
N ASP A 13 4.76 -13.91 10.69
CA ASP A 13 5.27 -15.14 10.09
C ASP A 13 4.18 -15.78 9.21
N ILE A 14 4.54 -16.17 8.00
CA ILE A 14 3.65 -16.82 7.02
C ILE A 14 4.36 -17.98 6.32
N ILE A 15 3.57 -18.86 5.70
CA ILE A 15 4.08 -19.85 4.74
C ILE A 15 3.81 -19.33 3.33
N PHE A 16 4.87 -19.12 2.55
CA PHE A 16 4.81 -18.66 1.18
C PHE A 16 5.58 -19.61 0.27
N PHE A 17 4.89 -20.20 -0.72
CA PHE A 17 5.42 -21.28 -1.57
C PHE A 17 6.10 -22.42 -0.78
N GLY A 18 5.50 -22.81 0.36
CA GLY A 18 5.99 -23.91 1.19
C GLY A 18 7.20 -23.58 2.07
N ALA A 19 7.70 -22.34 2.03
CA ALA A 19 8.78 -21.86 2.89
C ALA A 19 8.26 -20.83 3.90
N GLU A 20 8.87 -20.83 5.08
CA GLU A 20 8.62 -19.79 6.08
C GLU A 20 9.12 -18.44 5.57
N ARG A 21 8.27 -17.43 5.64
CA ARG A 21 8.56 -16.04 5.26
C ARG A 21 7.98 -15.11 6.32
N ARG A 22 8.49 -13.89 6.32
CA ARG A 22 8.02 -12.80 7.18
C ARG A 22 7.45 -11.71 6.33
N ILE A 23 6.37 -11.09 6.78
CA ILE A 23 5.81 -9.89 6.17
C ILE A 23 5.56 -8.85 7.25
N LEU A 24 5.50 -7.60 6.83
CA LEU A 24 5.18 -6.45 7.65
C LEU A 24 3.72 -6.09 7.47
N LEU A 25 3.04 -5.82 8.58
CA LEU A 25 1.65 -5.39 8.62
C LEU A 25 1.59 -3.86 8.72
N GLN A 26 0.64 -3.28 7.99
CA GLN A 26 0.38 -1.84 8.03
C GLN A 26 -0.53 -1.50 9.21
N SER A 27 -0.15 -0.49 10.01
CA SER A 27 -1.04 0.15 10.98
C SER A 27 -1.95 1.18 10.28
N LYS A 28 -3.01 1.68 10.94
CA LYS A 28 -4.05 2.53 10.31
C LYS A 28 -3.52 3.76 9.55
N ASN A 29 -2.31 4.24 9.86
CA ASN A 29 -1.64 5.40 9.26
C ASN A 29 -0.19 5.12 8.82
N GLY A 30 0.26 3.86 8.74
CA GLY A 30 1.63 3.53 8.34
C GLY A 30 1.90 3.75 6.84
N PRO A 31 3.16 3.95 6.42
CA PRO A 31 3.52 4.16 5.03
C PRO A 31 3.35 2.92 4.17
N CYS A 32 2.27 2.91 3.42
CA CYS A 32 1.98 1.88 2.42
C CYS A 32 3.15 1.65 1.44
N PRO A 33 3.82 2.67 0.87
CA PRO A 33 4.82 2.45 -0.17
C PRO A 33 6.06 1.68 0.32
N LEU A 34 6.62 2.07 1.47
CA LEU A 34 7.81 1.38 2.00
C LEU A 34 7.47 -0.05 2.41
N LEU A 35 6.31 -0.28 3.03
CA LEU A 35 5.88 -1.62 3.41
C LEU A 35 5.68 -2.53 2.20
N ALA A 36 5.13 -2.00 1.10
CA ALA A 36 4.99 -2.74 -0.15
C ALA A 36 6.36 -3.18 -0.68
N ILE A 37 7.34 -2.27 -0.73
CA ILE A 37 8.72 -2.57 -1.13
C ILE A 37 9.33 -3.65 -0.23
N CYS A 38 9.31 -3.44 1.09
CA CYS A 38 9.88 -4.38 2.06
C CYS A 38 9.24 -5.77 1.95
N ASN A 39 7.91 -5.85 1.81
CA ASN A 39 7.21 -7.12 1.68
C ASN A 39 7.59 -7.86 0.39
N VAL A 40 7.78 -7.17 -0.73
CA VAL A 40 8.31 -7.81 -1.95
C VAL A 40 9.69 -8.41 -1.70
N LEU A 41 10.60 -7.66 -1.07
CA LEU A 41 11.97 -8.10 -0.79
C LEU A 41 12.02 -9.26 0.23
N LEU A 42 11.16 -9.22 1.25
CA LEU A 42 11.00 -10.29 2.23
C LEU A 42 10.47 -11.59 1.59
N LEU A 43 9.46 -11.48 0.73
CA LEU A 43 8.90 -12.64 0.02
C LEU A 43 9.90 -13.25 -0.96
N ARG A 44 10.71 -12.41 -1.62
CA ARG A 44 11.86 -12.81 -2.44
C ARG A 44 13.01 -13.44 -1.62
N ASN A 45 12.92 -13.43 -0.28
CA ASN A 45 13.95 -13.93 0.64
C ASN A 45 15.29 -13.20 0.53
N VAL A 46 15.23 -11.94 0.09
CA VAL A 46 16.37 -11.06 -0.07
C VAL A 46 16.59 -10.27 1.22
N LEU A 47 15.54 -9.60 1.69
CA LEU A 47 15.54 -8.94 2.99
C LEU A 47 15.19 -9.98 4.08
N LYS A 48 15.84 -9.89 5.24
CA LYS A 48 15.62 -10.79 6.37
C LYS A 48 15.47 -10.00 7.67
N ILE A 49 14.42 -10.29 8.41
CA ILE A 49 14.18 -9.76 9.75
C ILE A 49 14.59 -10.82 10.77
N ASN A 50 15.28 -10.42 11.84
CA ASN A 50 15.69 -11.31 12.92
C ASN A 50 14.48 -12.12 13.45
N PRO A 51 14.58 -13.47 13.55
CA PRO A 51 13.57 -14.37 14.10
C PRO A 51 12.89 -13.89 15.40
N ASP A 52 13.65 -13.24 16.28
CA ASP A 52 13.16 -12.84 17.60
C ASP A 52 12.36 -11.52 17.59
N LEU A 53 12.39 -10.77 16.48
CA LEU A 53 11.69 -9.49 16.36
C LEU A 53 10.24 -9.68 15.92
N ARG A 54 9.33 -9.04 16.68
CA ARG A 54 7.89 -8.93 16.36
C ARG A 54 7.49 -7.55 15.84
N TYR A 55 8.39 -6.58 15.97
CA TYR A 55 8.22 -5.22 15.46
C TYR A 55 9.53 -4.76 14.83
N VAL A 56 9.41 -3.92 13.80
CA VAL A 56 10.53 -3.25 13.13
C VAL A 56 10.18 -1.78 12.94
N THR A 57 11.14 -0.91 13.22
CA THR A 57 10.94 0.54 13.09
C THR A 57 11.04 1.02 11.64
N PHE A 58 10.47 2.17 11.32
CA PHE A 58 10.58 2.82 10.01
C PHE A 58 12.02 3.05 9.59
N MET A 59 12.86 3.56 10.50
CA MET A 59 14.28 3.79 10.22
C MET A 59 15.05 2.50 9.96
N GLU A 60 14.74 1.41 10.67
CA GLU A 60 15.33 0.10 10.40
C GLU A 60 14.93 -0.42 9.01
N LEU A 61 13.67 -0.25 8.61
CA LEU A 61 13.22 -0.60 7.25
C LEU A 61 13.96 0.21 6.18
N VAL A 62 14.08 1.52 6.36
CA VAL A 62 14.83 2.41 5.44
C VAL A 62 16.28 1.96 5.33
N GLN A 63 16.94 1.64 6.46
CA GLN A 63 18.33 1.17 6.45
C GLN A 63 18.48 -0.15 5.71
N MET A 64 17.62 -1.14 6.00
CA MET A 64 17.68 -2.45 5.34
C MET A 64 17.46 -2.36 3.82
N VAL A 65 16.53 -1.51 3.37
CA VAL A 65 16.30 -1.28 1.94
C VAL A 65 17.48 -0.54 1.31
N SER A 66 18.05 0.45 2.01
CA SER A 66 19.23 1.20 1.54
C SER A 66 20.44 0.28 1.35
N ASP A 67 20.72 -0.59 2.33
CA ASP A 67 21.83 -1.54 2.28
C ASP A 67 21.66 -2.52 1.11
N TRP A 68 20.44 -3.01 0.90
CA TRP A 68 20.13 -3.88 -0.24
C TRP A 68 20.28 -3.15 -1.58
N LEU A 69 19.82 -1.90 -1.68
CA LEU A 69 19.96 -1.08 -2.88
C LEU A 69 21.43 -0.94 -3.29
N PHE A 70 22.32 -0.69 -2.32
CA PHE A 70 23.76 -0.67 -2.55
C PHE A 70 24.30 -2.03 -2.97
N GLU A 71 23.93 -3.11 -2.28
CA GLU A 71 24.44 -4.45 -2.60
C GLU A 71 24.04 -4.89 -4.01
N ALA A 72 22.76 -4.74 -4.37
CA ALA A 72 22.20 -5.12 -5.66
C ALA A 72 22.88 -4.40 -6.83
N ASN A 73 23.23 -3.12 -6.64
CA ASN A 73 23.78 -2.27 -7.70
C ASN A 73 25.32 -2.15 -7.66
N SER A 74 25.98 -2.63 -6.60
CA SER A 74 27.46 -2.60 -6.47
C SER A 74 28.20 -3.44 -7.52
N LYS A 75 27.57 -4.52 -8.00
CA LYS A 75 28.18 -5.49 -8.93
C LYS A 75 28.16 -5.06 -10.40
N ASP A 76 27.43 -4.00 -10.75
CA ASP A 76 27.34 -3.48 -12.13
C ASP A 76 28.41 -2.42 -12.47
N SER A 77 29.39 -2.22 -11.58
CA SER A 77 30.45 -1.21 -11.70
C SER A 77 31.57 -1.57 -12.70
N GLY A 78 31.43 -2.64 -13.49
CA GLY A 78 32.37 -3.05 -14.54
C GLY A 78 32.22 -2.30 -15.87
N GLY A 79 31.32 -1.31 -15.96
CA GLY A 79 31.01 -0.55 -17.18
C GLY A 79 31.65 0.84 -17.25
N ASP A 80 31.55 1.44 -18.45
CA ASP A 80 32.02 2.78 -18.83
C ASP A 80 31.78 3.87 -17.76
N SER A 81 32.72 4.82 -17.63
CA SER A 81 32.75 5.84 -16.56
C SER A 81 31.48 6.70 -16.50
N SER A 82 30.83 6.92 -17.64
CA SER A 82 29.56 7.66 -17.70
C SER A 82 28.39 6.87 -17.13
N ARG A 83 28.32 5.56 -17.39
CA ARG A 83 27.24 4.69 -16.87
C ARG A 83 27.36 4.51 -15.36
N ALA A 84 28.59 4.41 -14.85
CA ALA A 84 28.84 4.37 -13.41
C ALA A 84 28.42 5.67 -12.69
N ALA A 85 28.60 6.83 -13.33
CA ALA A 85 28.17 8.11 -12.78
C ALA A 85 26.64 8.21 -12.70
N ASN A 86 25.93 7.85 -13.79
CA ASN A 86 24.47 7.85 -13.82
C ASN A 86 23.88 6.90 -12.76
N LEU A 87 24.43 5.69 -12.63
CA LEU A 87 24.00 4.72 -11.61
C LEU A 87 24.15 5.30 -10.19
N ARG A 88 25.27 5.98 -9.92
CA ARG A 88 25.52 6.61 -8.62
C ARG A 88 24.54 7.73 -8.33
N GLU A 89 24.17 8.52 -9.33
CA GLU A 89 23.17 9.57 -9.21
C GLU A 89 21.76 9.00 -8.92
N SER A 90 21.37 7.94 -9.64
CA SER A 90 20.12 7.22 -9.37
C SER A 90 20.09 6.61 -7.96
N LEU A 91 21.20 6.02 -7.49
CA LEU A 91 21.32 5.49 -6.14
C LEU A 91 21.16 6.60 -5.08
N ASN A 92 21.88 7.71 -5.22
CA ASN A 92 21.77 8.84 -4.30
C ASN A 92 20.33 9.38 -4.26
N SER A 93 19.69 9.49 -5.42
CA SER A 93 18.29 9.91 -5.54
C SER A 93 17.34 8.99 -4.77
N CYS A 94 17.52 7.67 -4.88
CA CYS A 94 16.71 6.71 -4.13
C CYS A 94 16.87 6.87 -2.61
N LEU A 95 18.09 7.11 -2.12
CA LEU A 95 18.35 7.28 -0.68
C LEU A 95 17.71 8.54 -0.11
N GLU A 96 17.56 9.58 -0.93
CA GLU A 96 16.83 10.80 -0.54
C GLU A 96 15.31 10.61 -0.53
N VAL A 97 14.80 9.69 -1.36
CA VAL A 97 13.37 9.37 -1.48
C VAL A 97 12.89 8.43 -0.37
N LEU A 98 13.68 7.41 0.00
CA LEU A 98 13.25 6.37 0.94
C LEU A 98 12.65 6.89 2.25
N PRO A 99 13.23 7.90 2.93
CA PRO A 99 12.63 8.48 4.14
C PRO A 99 11.30 9.21 3.88
N LYS A 100 11.11 9.76 2.68
CA LYS A 100 9.90 10.50 2.29
C LYS A 100 8.71 9.58 2.05
N LEU A 101 8.95 8.30 1.76
CA LEU A 101 7.91 7.27 1.62
C LEU A 101 7.05 7.11 2.89
N ASN A 102 7.46 7.66 4.03
CA ASN A 102 6.63 7.69 5.25
C ASN A 102 5.31 8.45 5.02
N VAL A 103 5.39 9.55 4.26
CA VAL A 103 4.29 10.52 4.10
C VAL A 103 3.41 10.15 2.90
N GLY A 104 3.98 9.48 1.90
CA GLY A 104 3.29 9.05 0.69
C GLY A 104 4.24 8.87 -0.48
N LEU A 105 3.73 8.32 -1.56
CA LEU A 105 4.40 8.22 -2.84
C LEU A 105 3.56 9.00 -3.85
N ASP A 106 4.12 10.05 -4.45
CA ASP A 106 3.45 10.78 -5.51
C ASP A 106 3.70 10.07 -6.84
N VAL A 107 2.62 9.64 -7.50
CA VAL A 107 2.66 8.92 -8.76
C VAL A 107 1.66 9.53 -9.72
N ASN A 108 2.09 9.78 -10.94
CA ASN A 108 1.24 10.31 -11.99
C ASN A 108 1.06 9.24 -13.08
N CYS A 109 -0.03 8.49 -13.04
CA CYS A 109 -0.31 7.44 -14.01
C CYS A 109 -0.84 8.02 -15.34
N ARG A 110 -0.63 7.28 -16.43
CA ARG A 110 -1.31 7.47 -17.72
C ARG A 110 -2.39 6.41 -17.87
N PHE A 111 -3.36 6.65 -18.74
CA PHE A 111 -4.54 5.77 -18.85
C PHE A 111 -4.44 4.70 -19.95
N GLY A 112 -3.33 4.68 -20.69
CA GLY A 112 -3.11 3.81 -21.85
C GLY A 112 -2.72 2.38 -21.52
N GLY A 113 -2.08 2.15 -20.37
CA GLY A 113 -1.50 0.86 -20.01
C GLY A 113 -1.32 0.71 -18.50
N VAL A 114 -1.15 -0.52 -18.02
CA VAL A 114 -1.10 -0.82 -16.57
C VAL A 114 0.22 -0.43 -15.90
N ALA A 115 1.28 -0.19 -16.67
CA ALA A 115 2.61 0.16 -16.19
C ALA A 115 2.98 1.60 -16.59
N ASP A 116 2.02 2.38 -17.08
CA ASP A 116 2.30 3.67 -17.69
C ASP A 116 2.25 4.76 -16.62
N PHE A 117 3.42 5.24 -16.21
CA PHE A 117 3.56 6.36 -15.30
C PHE A 117 4.41 7.45 -15.95
N GLU A 118 4.21 8.70 -15.53
CA GLU A 118 5.24 9.72 -15.70
C GLU A 118 6.42 9.37 -14.80
N TYR A 119 7.63 9.48 -15.36
CA TYR A 119 8.84 9.18 -14.61
C TYR A 119 9.07 10.25 -13.54
N THR A 120 9.16 9.82 -12.29
CA THR A 120 9.50 10.68 -11.15
C THR A 120 10.71 10.12 -10.40
N GLN A 121 11.30 10.93 -9.52
CA GLN A 121 12.38 10.48 -8.65
C GLN A 121 11.89 9.35 -7.74
N GLU A 122 10.63 9.44 -7.32
CA GLU A 122 9.93 8.48 -6.48
C GLU A 122 9.75 7.12 -7.18
N THR A 123 9.48 7.09 -8.49
CA THR A 123 9.36 5.83 -9.24
C THR A 123 10.71 5.12 -9.44
N THR A 124 11.82 5.87 -9.42
CA THR A 124 13.17 5.33 -9.62
C THR A 124 13.54 4.26 -8.58
N VAL A 125 13.00 4.36 -7.36
CA VAL A 125 13.27 3.37 -6.30
C VAL A 125 12.78 1.97 -6.68
N PHE A 126 11.68 1.87 -7.42
CA PHE A 126 11.13 0.60 -7.85
C PHE A 126 12.01 -0.04 -8.92
N ASP A 127 12.47 0.75 -9.90
CA ASP A 127 13.39 0.30 -10.95
C ASP A 127 14.71 -0.21 -10.36
N MET A 128 15.30 0.55 -9.44
CA MET A 128 16.58 0.21 -8.79
C MET A 128 16.50 -1.01 -7.87
N LEU A 129 15.30 -1.38 -7.43
CA LEU A 129 15.02 -2.58 -6.62
C LEU A 129 14.49 -3.75 -7.47
N ASP A 130 14.39 -3.58 -8.79
CA ASP A 130 13.78 -4.56 -9.71
C ASP A 130 12.36 -4.94 -9.28
N ILE A 131 11.54 -3.94 -8.94
CA ILE A 131 10.13 -4.09 -8.55
C ILE A 131 9.27 -3.42 -9.62
N ALA A 132 8.41 -4.19 -10.29
CA ALA A 132 7.47 -3.61 -11.24
C ALA A 132 6.32 -2.88 -10.51
N LEU A 133 6.05 -1.64 -10.91
CA LEU A 133 4.92 -0.83 -10.43
C LEU A 133 3.77 -0.89 -11.43
N PHE A 134 2.54 -1.09 -10.94
CA PHE A 134 1.34 -1.18 -11.77
C PHE A 134 0.17 -0.36 -11.20
N HIS A 135 -0.77 0.03 -12.06
CA HIS A 135 -2.07 0.59 -11.69
C HIS A 135 -3.21 -0.01 -12.54
N GLY A 136 -4.43 0.08 -12.02
CA GLY A 136 -5.65 -0.39 -12.69
C GLY A 136 -6.50 0.72 -13.31
N TRP A 137 -6.02 1.97 -13.27
CA TRP A 137 -6.75 3.11 -13.82
C TRP A 137 -6.50 3.23 -15.33
N ILE A 138 -7.15 2.34 -16.08
CA ILE A 138 -6.97 2.20 -17.52
C ILE A 138 -8.30 2.44 -18.25
N ILE A 139 -8.22 2.95 -19.47
CA ILE A 139 -9.40 3.08 -20.34
C ILE A 139 -9.72 1.71 -20.93
N ALA A 140 -11.00 1.36 -20.94
CA ALA A 140 -11.47 0.12 -21.55
C ALA A 140 -11.14 0.10 -23.04
N LYS A 141 -10.69 -1.05 -23.56
CA LYS A 141 -10.25 -1.17 -24.97
C LYS A 141 -11.39 -0.90 -25.96
N GLU A 142 -12.62 -1.12 -25.52
CA GLU A 142 -13.84 -0.91 -26.30
C GLU A 142 -14.19 0.57 -26.43
N ASP A 143 -13.70 1.42 -25.51
CA ASP A 143 -13.93 2.86 -25.51
C ASP A 143 -12.84 3.59 -26.28
N THR A 144 -12.89 3.45 -27.61
CA THR A 144 -11.92 4.07 -28.51
C THR A 144 -11.96 5.60 -28.47
N GLN A 145 -13.13 6.18 -28.18
CA GLN A 145 -13.31 7.63 -28.12
C GLN A 145 -12.58 8.23 -26.91
N SER A 146 -12.78 7.66 -25.72
CA SER A 146 -12.05 8.11 -24.52
C SER A 146 -10.56 7.83 -24.66
N HIS A 147 -10.18 6.69 -25.27
CA HIS A 147 -8.77 6.35 -25.48
C HIS A 147 -8.05 7.34 -26.40
N GLU A 148 -8.70 7.80 -27.47
CA GLU A 148 -8.13 8.81 -28.37
C GLU A 148 -7.81 10.12 -27.65
N VAL A 149 -8.67 10.54 -26.72
CA VAL A 149 -8.53 11.83 -26.01
C VAL A 149 -7.61 11.72 -24.80
N LEU A 150 -7.70 10.63 -24.04
CA LEU A 150 -7.10 10.51 -22.70
C LEU A 150 -5.95 9.50 -22.63
N GLY A 151 -5.84 8.55 -23.59
CA GLY A 151 -4.95 7.41 -23.48
C GLY A 151 -3.46 7.77 -23.30
N ASN A 152 -3.02 8.82 -23.97
CA ASN A 152 -1.62 9.29 -23.88
C ASN A 152 -1.39 10.34 -22.78
N LEU A 153 -2.44 10.76 -22.07
CA LEU A 153 -2.34 11.80 -21.04
C LEU A 153 -2.07 11.18 -19.68
N SER A 154 -1.30 11.90 -18.87
CA SER A 154 -1.19 11.62 -17.43
C SER A 154 -2.38 12.21 -16.67
N TYR A 155 -2.60 11.74 -15.44
CA TYR A 155 -3.65 12.27 -14.57
C TYR A 155 -3.56 13.80 -14.42
N ASN A 156 -2.36 14.34 -14.16
CA ASN A 156 -2.17 15.79 -14.03
C ASN A 156 -2.55 16.53 -15.32
N GLN A 157 -2.14 16.02 -16.48
CA GLN A 157 -2.51 16.62 -17.78
C GLN A 157 -4.02 16.60 -18.02
N VAL A 158 -4.72 15.55 -17.59
CA VAL A 158 -6.19 15.49 -17.69
C VAL A 158 -6.86 16.52 -16.78
N VAL A 159 -6.37 16.67 -15.54
CA VAL A 159 -6.90 17.68 -14.59
C VAL A 159 -6.69 19.09 -15.14
N GLU A 160 -5.51 19.41 -15.66
CA GLU A 160 -5.23 20.71 -16.29
C GLU A 160 -6.18 21.00 -17.46
N ARG A 161 -6.40 20.00 -18.33
CA ARG A 161 -7.35 20.12 -19.45
C ARG A 161 -8.77 20.35 -18.96
N LEU A 162 -9.19 19.68 -17.89
CA LEU A 162 -10.52 19.84 -17.31
C LEU A 162 -10.71 21.27 -16.77
N ILE A 163 -9.73 21.80 -16.05
CA ILE A 163 -9.78 23.17 -15.52
C ILE A 163 -9.88 24.18 -16.67
N ALA A 164 -9.04 24.05 -17.70
CA ALA A 164 -9.07 24.93 -18.86
C ALA A 164 -10.42 24.88 -19.60
N TYR A 165 -11.03 23.68 -19.67
CA TYR A 165 -12.36 23.49 -20.24
C TYR A 165 -13.45 24.17 -19.41
N GLU A 166 -13.43 24.04 -18.08
CA GLU A 166 -14.38 24.68 -17.18
C GLU A 166 -14.29 26.22 -17.25
N GLU A 167 -13.08 26.77 -17.29
CA GLU A 167 -12.85 28.21 -17.48
C GLU A 167 -13.42 28.71 -18.81
N LEU A 168 -13.24 27.94 -19.89
CA LEU A 168 -13.79 28.29 -21.20
C LEU A 168 -15.32 28.25 -21.19
N GLN A 169 -15.92 27.22 -20.58
CA GLN A 169 -17.38 27.16 -20.42
C GLN A 169 -17.92 28.36 -19.63
N GLN A 170 -17.21 28.78 -18.59
CA GLN A 170 -17.61 29.94 -17.79
C GLN A 170 -17.56 31.22 -18.63
N LYS A 171 -16.47 31.45 -19.38
CA LYS A 171 -16.35 32.60 -20.29
C LYS A 171 -17.47 32.63 -21.33
N LEU A 172 -17.83 31.48 -21.91
CA LEU A 172 -18.94 31.40 -22.87
C LEU A 172 -20.31 31.70 -22.24
N ARG A 173 -20.52 31.33 -20.97
CA ARG A 173 -21.72 31.70 -20.22
C ARG A 173 -21.79 33.20 -19.94
N ASP A 174 -20.65 33.81 -19.66
CA ASP A 174 -20.55 35.25 -19.36
C ASP A 174 -20.67 36.12 -20.64
N ASP A 175 -20.14 35.66 -21.78
CA ASP A 175 -20.25 36.33 -23.10
C ASP A 175 -21.64 36.16 -23.76
N GLY A 176 -22.42 35.15 -23.34
CA GLY A 176 -23.81 34.93 -23.77
C GLY A 176 -24.80 36.06 -23.44
N GLY A 177 -24.33 37.13 -22.79
CA GLY A 177 -25.05 38.38 -22.56
C GLY A 177 -25.10 39.35 -23.76
N GLY A 178 -24.37 39.10 -24.85
CA GLY A 178 -24.56 39.84 -26.10
C GLY A 178 -23.30 39.98 -26.96
N GLY A 179 -23.15 39.12 -27.96
CA GLY A 179 -22.16 39.27 -29.01
C GLY A 179 -21.87 37.94 -29.71
N GLU A 180 -21.79 37.97 -31.04
CA GLU A 180 -21.55 36.80 -31.90
C GLU A 180 -20.35 35.97 -31.42
N THR A 181 -20.49 34.64 -31.41
CA THR A 181 -19.39 33.71 -31.11
C THR A 181 -18.25 33.96 -32.10
N SER A 182 -17.19 34.62 -31.64
CA SER A 182 -16.01 34.93 -32.46
C SER A 182 -15.38 33.64 -33.00
N PRO A 183 -14.85 33.61 -34.25
CA PRO A 183 -14.21 32.43 -34.83
C PRO A 183 -13.06 31.82 -33.98
N GLY A 184 -12.52 32.60 -33.03
CA GLY A 184 -11.51 32.15 -32.07
C GLY A 184 -12.02 31.18 -31.00
N THR A 185 -13.28 31.28 -30.55
CA THR A 185 -13.83 30.39 -29.50
C THR A 185 -14.18 29.00 -30.04
N ALA A 186 -14.59 28.90 -31.30
CA ALA A 186 -14.78 27.62 -31.99
C ALA A 186 -13.44 26.88 -32.20
N ARG A 187 -12.37 27.61 -32.54
CA ARG A 187 -11.02 27.04 -32.63
C ARG A 187 -10.47 26.59 -31.28
N LEU A 188 -10.76 27.31 -30.19
CA LEU A 188 -10.36 26.92 -28.83
C LEU A 188 -11.06 25.64 -28.33
N LEU A 189 -12.26 25.33 -28.81
CA LEU A 189 -12.95 24.06 -28.53
C LEU A 189 -12.33 22.89 -29.31
N GLU A 190 -11.92 23.13 -30.55
CA GLU A 190 -11.17 22.16 -31.37
C GLU A 190 -9.75 21.93 -30.80
N ASP A 191 -9.09 22.99 -30.34
CA ASP A 191 -7.77 22.96 -29.69
C ASP A 191 -7.85 22.43 -28.23
N GLY A 192 -8.99 22.53 -27.55
CA GLY A 192 -9.23 21.94 -26.23
C GLY A 192 -9.46 20.42 -26.27
N LEU A 193 -10.07 19.93 -27.35
CA LEU A 193 -10.13 18.49 -27.67
C LEU A 193 -8.80 17.95 -28.20
N LEU A 194 -8.02 18.79 -28.87
CA LEU A 194 -6.71 18.48 -29.43
C LEU A 194 -5.67 19.49 -28.94
N ILE A 195 -5.27 19.39 -27.66
CA ILE A 195 -3.93 19.89 -27.29
C ILE A 195 -2.95 18.93 -27.97
N LYS A 196 -2.69 19.19 -29.26
CA LYS A 196 -1.54 18.68 -29.98
C LYS A 196 -0.34 19.34 -29.34
N ASP A 197 0.57 18.53 -28.82
CA ASP A 197 1.89 18.95 -28.37
C ASP A 197 2.52 19.83 -29.47
N ARG A 198 2.59 21.14 -29.23
CA ARG A 198 3.53 21.97 -29.98
C ARG A 198 4.91 21.65 -29.44
N SER A 199 5.81 21.33 -30.36
CA SER A 199 7.20 20.99 -30.10
C SER A 199 7.90 22.01 -29.19
N PRO A 200 8.89 21.57 -28.38
CA PRO A 200 9.55 22.38 -27.36
C PRO A 200 10.55 23.35 -28.02
N THR A 201 10.06 24.45 -28.53
CA THR A 201 10.87 25.63 -28.85
C THR A 201 10.00 26.83 -28.55
N ASP A 202 9.94 27.26 -27.30
CA ASP A 202 9.86 28.68 -26.92
C ASP A 202 10.01 28.80 -25.40
N SER A 203 10.86 29.73 -24.99
CA SER A 203 11.50 29.85 -23.68
C SER A 203 10.61 30.44 -22.58
N GLU A 204 9.34 30.03 -22.50
CA GLU A 204 8.36 30.60 -21.53
C GLU A 204 7.83 29.57 -20.50
N ASP A 205 8.50 28.42 -20.36
CA ASP A 205 8.06 27.32 -19.48
C ASP A 205 8.32 27.53 -17.97
N SER A 206 9.10 28.55 -17.55
CA SER A 206 9.38 28.74 -16.12
C SER A 206 8.17 29.21 -15.31
N ASP A 207 7.27 29.98 -15.92
CA ASP A 207 6.23 30.70 -15.19
C ASP A 207 4.93 29.87 -15.07
N ARG A 208 4.75 28.84 -15.92
CA ARG A 208 3.57 27.95 -15.89
C ARG A 208 3.70 26.84 -14.85
N ILE A 209 4.92 26.33 -14.61
CA ILE A 209 5.20 25.32 -13.58
C ILE A 209 4.91 25.85 -12.17
N GLN A 210 5.05 27.17 -11.94
CA GLN A 210 4.76 27.79 -10.65
C GLN A 210 3.27 27.88 -10.31
N ILE A 211 2.38 27.91 -11.31
CA ILE A 211 0.93 28.00 -11.07
C ILE A 211 0.38 26.64 -10.62
N ALA A 212 0.86 25.54 -11.23
CA ALA A 212 0.49 24.17 -10.88
C ALA A 212 0.91 23.79 -9.44
N SER A 213 2.05 24.31 -8.96
CA SER A 213 2.52 24.11 -7.59
C SER A 213 1.59 24.68 -6.50
N SER A 214 0.73 25.66 -6.84
CA SER A 214 -0.14 26.33 -5.86
C SER A 214 -1.54 25.72 -5.73
N CYS A 215 -1.94 24.85 -6.65
CA CYS A 215 -3.25 24.20 -6.60
C CYS A 215 -3.21 22.97 -5.68
N GLN A 216 -3.43 23.21 -4.39
CA GLN A 216 -3.78 22.16 -3.42
C GLN A 216 -5.17 21.60 -3.75
N SER A 217 -5.26 20.74 -4.77
CA SER A 217 -6.45 19.92 -4.96
C SER A 217 -6.46 18.83 -3.89
N THR A 218 -7.45 18.88 -3.00
CA THR A 218 -7.66 17.85 -1.99
C THR A 218 -8.28 16.65 -2.69
N THR A 219 -7.48 15.62 -2.92
CA THR A 219 -7.95 14.34 -3.49
C THR A 219 -9.01 13.75 -2.56
N ALA A 220 -10.28 13.87 -2.94
CA ALA A 220 -11.36 13.22 -2.21
C ALA A 220 -11.15 11.70 -2.27
N LYS A 221 -10.95 11.07 -1.10
CA LYS A 221 -10.86 9.61 -0.98
C LYS A 221 -12.17 8.99 -1.46
N ARG A 222 -12.20 8.50 -2.71
CA ARG A 222 -13.33 7.74 -3.26
C ARG A 222 -13.00 6.26 -3.18
N GLU A 223 -13.70 5.57 -2.29
CA GLU A 223 -13.64 4.13 -2.15
C GLU A 223 -14.66 3.53 -3.12
N TRP A 224 -14.21 2.77 -4.10
CA TRP A 224 -15.10 1.97 -4.95
C TRP A 224 -15.43 0.68 -4.21
N ARG A 225 -16.66 0.59 -3.70
CA ARG A 225 -17.25 -0.69 -3.28
C ARG A 225 -18.07 -1.22 -4.44
N LEU A 226 -17.74 -2.41 -4.93
CA LEU A 226 -18.62 -3.16 -5.83
C LEU A 226 -19.98 -3.37 -5.13
N GLU A 227 -21.00 -2.63 -5.54
CA GLU A 227 -22.37 -2.99 -5.20
C GLU A 227 -22.71 -4.30 -5.90
N GLY A 228 -22.89 -5.36 -5.11
CA GLY A 228 -23.21 -6.69 -5.63
C GLY A 228 -22.04 -7.68 -5.64
N SER A 229 -21.09 -7.57 -4.69
CA SER A 229 -20.30 -8.75 -4.33
C SER A 229 -21.25 -9.91 -4.03
N PRO A 230 -21.05 -11.12 -4.59
CA PRO A 230 -21.83 -12.27 -4.14
C PRO A 230 -21.65 -12.35 -2.64
N THR A 231 -22.75 -12.46 -1.90
CA THR A 231 -22.71 -12.74 -0.45
C THR A 231 -22.07 -14.12 -0.27
N PHE A 232 -20.74 -14.17 -0.30
CA PHE A 232 -19.95 -15.23 0.31
C PHE A 232 -20.30 -15.14 1.78
N GLY A 233 -21.24 -15.98 2.18
CA GLY A 233 -21.92 -15.87 3.47
C GLY A 233 -20.93 -15.83 4.62
N THR A 234 -21.09 -14.84 5.51
CA THR A 234 -20.60 -14.85 6.91
C THR A 234 -19.28 -15.61 7.10
N ALA A 235 -18.29 -15.34 6.25
CA ALA A 235 -17.01 -16.02 6.33
C ALA A 235 -16.24 -15.34 7.46
N GLU A 236 -16.25 -15.98 8.61
CA GLU A 236 -15.51 -15.56 9.78
C GLU A 236 -14.03 -15.34 9.43
N THR A 237 -13.48 -14.18 9.82
CA THR A 237 -12.09 -13.76 9.54
C THR A 237 -11.07 -14.76 10.06
N VAL A 238 -11.37 -15.40 11.20
CA VAL A 238 -10.59 -16.48 11.78
C VAL A 238 -11.50 -17.70 11.93
N PRO A 239 -11.39 -18.71 11.04
CA PRO A 239 -12.28 -19.86 11.09
C PRO A 239 -12.30 -20.55 12.46
N GLY A 240 -13.49 -20.65 13.07
CA GLY A 240 -13.72 -21.34 14.34
C GLY A 240 -13.67 -20.43 15.58
N LEU A 241 -13.45 -19.13 15.42
CA LEU A 241 -13.44 -18.16 16.52
C LEU A 241 -14.82 -18.03 17.20
N SER A 242 -15.91 -18.10 16.44
CA SER A 242 -17.29 -17.97 16.90
C SER A 242 -17.70 -19.20 17.69
N SER A 243 -17.34 -20.38 17.17
CA SER A 243 -17.49 -21.64 17.89
C SER A 243 -16.68 -21.64 19.19
N LEU A 244 -15.45 -21.09 19.19
CA LEU A 244 -14.61 -21.00 20.37
C LEU A 244 -15.22 -20.06 21.41
N LEU A 245 -15.62 -18.85 21.00
CA LEU A 245 -16.27 -17.87 21.87
C LEU A 245 -17.57 -18.41 22.46
N SER A 246 -18.38 -19.11 21.67
CA SER A 246 -19.58 -19.80 22.16
C SER A 246 -19.25 -20.84 23.22
N SER A 247 -18.22 -21.66 23.01
CA SER A 247 -17.81 -22.70 23.97
C SER A 247 -17.36 -22.16 25.33
N VAL A 248 -16.88 -20.91 25.39
CA VAL A 248 -16.45 -20.24 26.63
C VAL A 248 -17.47 -19.25 27.20
N GLY A 249 -18.66 -19.18 26.58
CA GLY A 249 -19.76 -18.29 27.00
C GLY A 249 -19.51 -16.82 26.68
N LEU A 250 -18.81 -16.53 25.58
CA LEU A 250 -18.42 -15.19 25.12
C LEU A 250 -19.01 -14.82 23.74
N SER A 251 -20.09 -15.47 23.32
CA SER A 251 -20.76 -15.15 22.03
C SER A 251 -21.15 -13.67 21.89
N SER A 252 -21.44 -12.96 22.98
CA SER A 252 -21.74 -11.52 22.94
C SER A 252 -20.56 -10.64 22.52
N TYR A 253 -19.35 -11.20 22.49
CA TYR A 253 -18.11 -10.50 22.15
C TYR A 253 -17.64 -10.77 20.71
N GLU A 254 -18.38 -11.55 19.92
CA GLU A 254 -18.03 -11.97 18.55
C GLU A 254 -17.67 -10.77 17.66
N THR A 255 -18.53 -9.75 17.59
CA THR A 255 -18.26 -8.54 16.79
C THR A 255 -16.99 -7.80 17.23
N ALA A 256 -16.70 -7.77 18.54
CA ALA A 256 -15.48 -7.13 19.04
C ALA A 256 -14.24 -7.97 18.74
N ALA A 257 -14.37 -9.30 18.81
CA ALA A 257 -13.31 -10.22 18.48
C ALA A 257 -12.96 -10.19 16.98
N GLU A 258 -13.97 -10.18 16.11
CA GLU A 258 -13.79 -10.04 14.65
C GLU A 258 -13.14 -8.70 14.30
N ALA A 259 -13.59 -7.60 14.92
CA ALA A 259 -13.01 -6.28 14.71
C ALA A 259 -11.52 -6.26 15.09
N TRP A 260 -11.16 -6.86 16.22
CA TRP A 260 -9.76 -6.99 16.63
C TRP A 260 -8.96 -7.88 15.66
N CYS A 261 -9.52 -9.02 15.22
CA CYS A 261 -8.85 -9.90 14.27
C CYS A 261 -8.58 -9.19 12.94
N HIS A 262 -9.54 -8.40 12.45
CA HIS A 262 -9.34 -7.56 11.27
C HIS A 262 -8.26 -6.50 11.48
N GLN A 263 -8.31 -5.77 12.59
CA GLN A 263 -7.35 -4.71 12.88
C GLN A 263 -5.92 -5.25 13.04
N MET A 264 -5.78 -6.41 13.68
CA MET A 264 -4.49 -7.03 13.97
C MET A 264 -4.05 -8.04 12.89
N GLY A 265 -4.84 -8.22 11.83
CA GLY A 265 -4.56 -9.15 10.74
C GLY A 265 -4.47 -10.62 11.18
N ALA A 266 -5.18 -10.99 12.25
CA ALA A 266 -5.23 -12.36 12.74
C ALA A 266 -6.02 -13.25 11.78
N ALA A 267 -5.44 -14.38 11.35
CA ALA A 267 -6.06 -15.31 10.42
C ALA A 267 -6.31 -16.70 11.03
N HIS A 268 -5.67 -17.04 12.14
CA HIS A 268 -5.76 -18.35 12.79
C HIS A 268 -5.97 -18.22 14.30
N LEU A 269 -6.68 -19.18 14.90
CA LEU A 269 -6.86 -19.27 16.36
C LEU A 269 -5.55 -19.39 17.13
N THR A 270 -4.51 -19.92 16.49
CA THR A 270 -3.17 -20.03 17.08
C THR A 270 -2.49 -18.68 17.21
N GLU A 271 -2.70 -17.75 16.27
CA GLU A 271 -2.17 -16.39 16.33
C GLU A 271 -2.74 -15.64 17.54
N LEU A 272 -4.03 -15.85 17.85
CA LEU A 272 -4.68 -15.30 19.05
C LEU A 272 -4.11 -15.84 20.38
N ALA A 273 -3.45 -17.00 20.36
CA ALA A 273 -2.87 -17.64 21.53
C ALA A 273 -1.44 -17.18 21.85
N GLU A 274 -0.79 -16.45 20.94
CA GLU A 274 0.53 -15.84 21.15
C GLU A 274 0.48 -14.84 22.32
N GLU A 275 1.55 -14.78 23.15
CA GLU A 275 1.55 -14.01 24.40
C GLU A 275 1.21 -12.52 24.20
N ASP A 276 1.78 -11.91 23.16
CA ASP A 276 1.57 -10.49 22.82
C ASP A 276 0.12 -10.22 22.36
N ASN A 277 -0.43 -11.14 21.54
CA ASN A 277 -1.78 -11.03 21.00
C ASN A 277 -2.84 -11.28 22.07
N LEU A 278 -2.60 -12.24 22.96
CA LEU A 278 -3.59 -12.70 23.94
C LEU A 278 -3.95 -11.61 24.96
N LYS A 279 -2.99 -10.76 25.32
CA LYS A 279 -3.21 -9.62 26.20
C LYS A 279 -4.01 -8.52 25.50
N SER A 280 -3.56 -8.09 24.32
CA SER A 280 -4.23 -7.06 23.50
C SER A 280 -5.65 -7.48 23.12
N PHE A 281 -5.84 -8.75 22.75
CA PHE A 281 -7.15 -9.31 22.44
C PHE A 281 -8.08 -9.24 23.65
N GLY A 282 -7.63 -9.66 24.83
CA GLY A 282 -8.43 -9.57 26.06
C GLY A 282 -8.81 -8.14 26.43
N GLU A 283 -7.89 -7.19 26.29
CA GLU A 283 -8.15 -5.76 26.53
C GLU A 283 -9.20 -5.20 25.55
N ALA A 284 -9.12 -5.57 24.27
CA ALA A 284 -10.07 -5.15 23.25
C ALA A 284 -11.50 -5.66 23.54
N LEU A 285 -11.64 -6.90 24.01
CA LEU A 285 -12.94 -7.44 24.43
C LEU A 285 -13.47 -6.76 25.71
N GLY A 286 -12.56 -6.33 26.60
CA GLY A 286 -12.89 -5.62 27.84
C GLY A 286 -13.35 -4.18 27.67
N SER A 287 -13.01 -3.53 26.56
CA SER A 287 -13.40 -2.14 26.25
C SER A 287 -14.93 -1.91 26.22
N LYS A 288 -15.73 -2.97 25.96
CA LYS A 288 -17.20 -2.92 25.96
C LYS A 288 -17.85 -3.07 27.35
N GLY A 289 -17.07 -3.23 28.41
CA GLY A 289 -17.58 -3.53 29.76
C GLY A 289 -18.04 -4.99 29.91
N GLY A 290 -18.14 -5.47 31.15
CA GLY A 290 -18.63 -6.82 31.47
C GLY A 290 -17.63 -7.97 31.24
N PHE A 291 -16.43 -7.71 30.71
CA PHE A 291 -15.39 -8.72 30.56
C PHE A 291 -14.66 -8.93 31.89
N SER A 292 -14.97 -10.01 32.59
CA SER A 292 -14.37 -10.33 33.90
C SER A 292 -13.01 -11.00 33.77
N ASP A 293 -12.17 -10.93 34.81
CA ASP A 293 -10.92 -11.71 34.92
C ASP A 293 -11.16 -13.22 34.73
N SER A 294 -12.33 -13.71 35.15
CA SER A 294 -12.74 -15.10 34.95
C SER A 294 -13.03 -15.41 33.48
N ALA A 295 -13.65 -14.49 32.73
CA ALA A 295 -13.85 -14.60 31.29
C ALA A 295 -12.52 -14.59 30.53
N GLN A 296 -11.60 -13.69 30.88
CA GLN A 296 -10.27 -13.63 30.29
C GLN A 296 -9.47 -14.92 30.49
N LYS A 297 -9.51 -15.49 31.70
CA LYS A 297 -8.88 -16.79 31.99
C LYS A 297 -9.49 -17.94 31.18
N ARG A 298 -10.82 -18.00 31.04
CA ARG A 298 -11.48 -19.02 30.21
C ARG A 298 -11.08 -18.93 28.75
N LEU A 299 -11.09 -17.72 28.19
CA LEU A 299 -10.69 -17.46 26.81
C LEU A 299 -9.22 -17.82 26.58
N SER A 300 -8.32 -17.37 27.45
CA SER A 300 -6.89 -17.67 27.35
C SER A 300 -6.61 -19.17 27.38
N ASN A 301 -7.27 -19.90 28.28
CA ASN A 301 -7.12 -21.35 28.37
C ASN A 301 -7.66 -22.07 27.12
N ALA A 302 -8.76 -21.60 26.53
CA ALA A 302 -9.32 -22.17 25.31
C ALA A 302 -8.39 -21.97 24.10
N LEU A 303 -7.87 -20.75 23.91
CA LEU A 303 -6.92 -20.43 22.84
C LEU A 303 -5.62 -21.23 22.97
N LYS A 304 -5.05 -21.33 24.18
CA LYS A 304 -3.86 -22.15 24.46
C LYS A 304 -4.08 -23.63 24.17
N ARG A 305 -5.28 -24.17 24.43
CA ARG A 305 -5.62 -25.56 24.07
C ARG A 305 -5.65 -25.77 22.56
N VAL A 306 -6.23 -24.84 21.81
CA VAL A 306 -6.26 -24.91 20.35
C VAL A 306 -4.84 -24.85 19.77
N ALA A 307 -4.00 -23.94 20.29
CA ALA A 307 -2.59 -23.87 19.92
C ALA A 307 -1.83 -25.16 20.23
N ALA A 308 -2.07 -25.78 21.39
CA ALA A 308 -1.46 -27.05 21.76
C ALA A 308 -1.88 -28.22 20.83
N THR A 309 -3.07 -28.18 20.24
CA THR A 309 -3.56 -29.19 19.29
C THR A 309 -3.22 -28.93 17.83
N SER A 310 -2.59 -27.80 17.50
CA SER A 310 -2.23 -27.44 16.13
C SER A 310 -1.21 -28.40 15.51
N PRO A 311 -1.28 -28.71 14.20
CA PRO A 311 -0.25 -29.51 13.53
C PRO A 311 1.18 -28.97 13.72
N GLN A 312 1.34 -27.65 13.83
CA GLN A 312 2.64 -27.00 14.07
C GLN A 312 3.24 -27.35 15.44
N SER A 313 2.44 -27.37 16.52
CA SER A 313 2.92 -27.74 17.87
C SER A 313 3.23 -29.23 17.98
N GLN A 314 2.54 -30.09 17.22
CA GLN A 314 2.84 -31.52 17.16
C GLN A 314 4.15 -31.81 16.42
N VAL A 315 4.52 -30.98 15.44
CA VAL A 315 5.82 -31.07 14.76
C VAL A 315 6.96 -30.62 15.69
N GLU A 316 6.78 -29.55 16.46
CA GLU A 316 7.74 -29.09 17.47
C GLU A 316 7.90 -30.08 18.64
N ALA A 317 6.79 -30.65 19.15
CA ALA A 317 6.83 -31.68 20.18
C ALA A 317 7.52 -32.97 19.72
N ARG A 318 7.36 -33.36 18.45
CA ARG A 318 8.10 -34.49 17.84
C ARG A 318 9.58 -34.18 17.69
N ARG A 319 9.95 -32.93 17.38
CA ARG A 319 11.35 -32.47 17.32
C ARG A 319 12.02 -32.47 18.68
N CYS A 320 11.32 -32.05 19.73
CA CYS A 320 11.83 -32.05 21.11
C CYS A 320 11.92 -33.47 21.70
N GLY A 321 10.97 -34.36 21.35
CA GLY A 321 10.99 -35.77 21.76
C GLY A 321 12.05 -36.64 21.08
N GLN A 322 12.62 -36.21 19.95
CA GLN A 322 13.70 -36.93 19.25
C GLN A 322 15.11 -36.64 19.77
N ILE A 323 15.29 -35.73 20.73
CA ILE A 323 16.61 -35.44 21.34
C ILE A 323 16.90 -36.34 22.56
N GLN A 324 15.96 -37.20 22.96
CA GLN A 324 16.18 -38.22 23.99
C GLN A 324 15.83 -39.60 23.48
N THR A 325 16.68 -40.19 22.64
CA THR A 325 17.00 -41.63 22.66
C THR A 325 18.15 -41.93 21.70
N TRP A 326 19.27 -42.35 22.31
CA TRP A 326 20.55 -42.85 21.76
C TRP A 326 21.51 -41.83 21.18
#